data_AF-A0AAD6NWG8-F1
#
_entry.id   AF-A0AAD6NWG8-F1
#
_cell.length_a   1.000
_cell.length_b   1.000
_cell.length_c   1.000
_cell.angle_alpha   90.00
_cell.angle_beta   90.00
_cell.angle_gamma   90.00
#
_symmetry.space_group_name_H-M   'P 1'
#
loop_
_entity.id
_entity.type
_entity.pdbx_description
1 polymer ?
#
loop_
_entity_poly.entity_id
_entity_poly.type
_entity_poly.pdbx_seq_one_letter_code
_entity_poly.pdbx_strand_id
1 'polypeptide(L)'
;MSKVVNLWNYLSDREIHRLREEIVNSVGAKRLVAEDHDYLMDLALNEILENFRLIAKSVVWLGRKCKDPPFLLFQRFVNDPVGSWKFLQNLNKLSGDCRPTLTPIV
;
A
#
# COMPACT_ATOMS: atom_id res chain seq x y z
N MET A 1 32.12 -16.25 -25.95
CA MET A 1 32.64 -14.96 -25.43
C MET A 1 31.70 -13.85 -25.92
N SER A 2 30.96 -13.20 -25.03
CA SER A 2 29.93 -12.23 -25.43
C SER A 2 30.58 -10.90 -25.83
N LYS A 3 30.16 -10.34 -26.98
CA LYS A 3 30.67 -9.07 -27.49
C LYS A 3 30.49 -7.91 -26.49
N VAL A 4 29.47 -8.00 -25.66
CA VAL A 4 29.13 -7.01 -24.61
C VAL A 4 30.17 -6.99 -23.49
N VAL A 5 30.66 -8.14 -23.04
CA VAL A 5 31.68 -8.21 -21.98
C VAL A 5 33.02 -7.66 -22.48
N ASN A 6 33.36 -7.90 -23.74
CA ASN A 6 34.57 -7.34 -24.33
C ASN A 6 34.49 -5.81 -24.43
N LEU A 7 33.32 -5.26 -24.77
CA LEU A 7 33.07 -3.83 -24.82
C LEU A 7 33.16 -3.20 -23.42
N TRP A 8 32.57 -3.86 -22.42
CA TRP A 8 32.66 -3.43 -21.02
C TRP A 8 34.09 -3.32 -20.53
N ASN A 9 34.93 -4.32 -20.83
CA ASN A 9 36.34 -4.32 -20.41
C ASN A 9 37.21 -3.29 -21.15
N TYR A 10 36.76 -2.81 -22.32
CA TYR A 10 37.47 -1.79 -23.10
C TYR A 10 37.09 -0.35 -22.74
N LEU A 11 35.89 -0.17 -22.17
CA LEU A 11 35.40 1.13 -21.75
C LEU A 11 35.92 1.46 -20.35
N SER A 12 36.36 2.69 -20.16
CA SER A 12 36.64 3.20 -18.80
C SER A 12 35.33 3.31 -18.00
N ASP A 13 35.40 3.24 -16.68
CA ASP A 13 34.22 3.40 -15.80
C ASP A 13 33.43 4.69 -16.11
N ARG A 14 34.12 5.76 -16.53
CA ARG A 14 33.49 7.01 -16.94
C ARG A 14 32.62 6.85 -18.20
N GLU A 15 33.09 6.09 -19.17
CA GLU A 15 32.35 5.82 -20.41
C GLU A 15 31.15 4.90 -20.14
N ILE A 16 31.32 3.92 -19.25
CA ILE A 16 30.23 3.03 -18.79
C ILE A 16 29.15 3.86 -18.07
N HIS A 17 29.55 4.79 -17.21
CA HIS A 17 28.62 5.67 -16.49
C HIS A 17 27.84 6.55 -17.47
N ARG A 18 28.52 7.16 -18.44
CA ARG A 18 27.89 7.96 -19.50
C ARG A 18 26.91 7.14 -20.34
N LEU A 19 27.30 5.93 -20.76
CA LEU A 19 26.42 5.05 -21.53
C LEU A 19 25.16 4.67 -20.73
N ARG A 20 25.30 4.40 -19.43
CA ARG A 20 24.16 4.16 -18.54
C ARG A 20 23.23 5.36 -18.45
N GLU A 21 23.77 6.57 -18.29
CA GLU A 21 22.98 7.80 -18.28
C GLU A 21 22.22 7.99 -19.59
N GLU A 22 22.86 7.77 -20.75
CA GLU A 22 22.22 7.87 -22.05
C GLU A 22 21.10 6.82 -22.23
N ILE A 23 21.30 5.59 -21.76
CA ILE A 23 20.28 4.52 -21.79
C ILE A 23 19.08 4.87 -20.92
N VAL A 24 19.31 5.28 -19.66
CA VAL A 24 18.24 5.67 -18.72
C VAL A 24 17.47 6.88 -19.24
N ASN A 25 18.15 7.81 -19.91
CA ASN A 25 17.51 8.99 -20.48
C ASN A 25 16.84 8.74 -21.84
N SER A 26 17.00 7.55 -22.41
CA SER A 26 16.39 7.21 -23.70
C SER A 26 14.86 7.17 -23.59
N VAL A 27 14.19 7.68 -24.62
CA VAL A 27 12.72 7.66 -24.73
C VAL A 27 12.18 6.23 -24.65
N GLY A 28 12.93 5.24 -25.13
CA GLY A 28 12.56 3.83 -25.05
C GLY A 28 12.54 3.31 -23.60
N ALA A 29 13.59 3.58 -22.82
CA ALA A 29 13.66 3.21 -21.41
C ALA A 29 12.57 3.91 -20.60
N LYS A 30 12.34 5.20 -20.86
CA LYS A 30 11.27 5.95 -20.19
C LYS A 30 9.86 5.55 -20.64
N ARG A 31 9.67 5.05 -21.86
CA ARG A 31 8.37 4.45 -22.25
C ARG A 31 8.15 3.07 -21.63
N LEU A 32 9.23 2.33 -21.32
CA LEU A 32 9.15 1.03 -20.65
C LEU A 32 8.92 1.16 -19.14
N VAL A 33 9.53 2.16 -18.52
CA VAL A 33 9.33 2.51 -17.11
C VAL A 33 8.31 3.64 -17.07
N ALA A 34 7.03 3.37 -16.76
CA ALA A 34 5.99 4.41 -16.78
C ALA A 34 6.50 5.73 -16.15
N GLU A 35 6.58 6.80 -16.95
CA GLU A 35 7.14 8.10 -16.52
C GLU A 35 6.28 8.77 -15.43
N ASP A 36 5.02 8.37 -15.35
CA ASP A 36 4.04 8.91 -14.44
C ASP A 36 4.20 8.29 -13.04
N HIS A 37 4.89 9.03 -12.17
CA HIS A 37 5.08 8.65 -10.78
C HIS A 37 3.77 8.56 -10.00
N ASP A 38 2.78 9.39 -10.31
CA ASP A 38 1.48 9.34 -9.64
C ASP A 38 0.76 8.05 -10.01
N TYR A 39 0.79 7.67 -11.30
CA TYR A 39 0.27 6.39 -11.77
C TYR A 39 0.99 5.19 -11.14
N LEU A 40 2.33 5.23 -11.05
CA LEU A 40 3.10 4.16 -10.41
C LEU A 40 2.80 4.05 -8.90
N MET A 41 2.59 5.17 -8.21
CA MET A 41 2.21 5.17 -6.81
C MET A 41 0.79 4.67 -6.59
N ASP A 42 -0.15 5.07 -7.45
CA ASP A 42 -1.52 4.55 -7.42
C ASP A 42 -1.53 3.04 -7.66
N LEU A 43 -0.74 2.55 -8.61
CA LEU A 43 -0.60 1.12 -8.89
C LEU A 43 -0.04 0.37 -7.67
N ALA A 44 1.06 0.87 -7.08
CA ALA A 44 1.66 0.26 -5.90
C ALA A 44 0.72 0.29 -4.69
N LEU A 45 0.02 1.40 -4.48
CA LEU A 45 -0.97 1.54 -3.42
C LEU A 45 -2.11 0.54 -3.62
N ASN A 46 -2.62 0.40 -4.84
CA ASN A 46 -3.71 -0.52 -5.15
C ASN A 46 -3.30 -1.98 -4.92
N GLU A 47 -2.08 -2.36 -5.26
CA GLU A 47 -1.53 -3.69 -4.99
C GLU A 47 -1.42 -3.96 -3.47
N ILE A 48 -0.91 -3.00 -2.71
CA ILE A 48 -0.81 -3.10 -1.23
C ILE A 48 -2.21 -3.21 -0.61
N LEU A 49 -3.18 -2.41 -1.07
CA LEU A 49 -4.55 -2.42 -0.57
C LEU A 49 -5.25 -3.76 -0.84
N GLU A 50 -5.03 -4.37 -2.01
CA GLU A 50 -5.61 -5.68 -2.31
C GLU A 50 -5.03 -6.78 -1.41
N ASN A 51 -3.71 -6.75 -1.18
CA ASN A 51 -3.07 -7.66 -0.23
C ASN A 51 -3.62 -7.47 1.20
N PHE A 52 -3.78 -6.22 1.63
CA PHE A 52 -4.35 -5.89 2.93
C PHE A 52 -5.80 -6.39 3.06
N ARG A 53 -6.62 -6.27 2.00
CA ARG A 53 -8.00 -6.76 1.96
C ARG A 53 -8.08 -8.27 2.20
N LEU A 54 -7.14 -9.06 1.66
CA LEU A 54 -7.08 -10.51 1.87
C LEU A 54 -6.77 -10.86 3.33
N ILE A 55 -5.80 -10.17 3.94
CA ILE A 55 -5.44 -10.35 5.35
C ILE A 55 -6.63 -9.96 6.23
N ALA A 56 -7.25 -8.80 5.97
CA ALA A 56 -8.37 -8.30 6.73
C ALA A 56 -9.57 -9.26 6.68
N LYS A 57 -9.88 -9.86 5.53
CA LYS A 57 -10.90 -10.92 5.40
C LYS A 57 -10.57 -12.15 6.26
N SER A 58 -9.30 -12.56 6.30
CA SER A 58 -8.85 -13.69 7.12
C SER A 58 -9.06 -13.39 8.61
N VAL A 59 -8.73 -12.17 9.06
CA VAL A 59 -8.98 -11.71 10.43
C VAL A 59 -10.47 -11.66 10.75
N VAL A 60 -11.32 -11.16 9.84
CA VAL A 60 -12.78 -11.21 10.01
C VAL A 60 -13.27 -12.64 10.17
N TRP A 61 -12.79 -13.55 9.33
CA TRP A 61 -13.19 -14.95 9.37
C TRP A 61 -12.83 -15.61 10.71
N LEU A 62 -11.62 -15.36 11.22
CA LEU A 62 -11.21 -15.81 12.55
C LEU A 62 -12.03 -15.13 13.66
N GLY A 63 -12.22 -13.82 13.55
CA GLY A 63 -12.93 -12.98 14.50
C GLY A 63 -14.42 -13.30 14.63
N ARG A 64 -15.05 -13.93 13.63
CA ARG A 64 -16.45 -14.41 13.75
C ARG A 64 -16.66 -15.40 14.90
N LYS A 65 -15.61 -16.09 15.34
CA LYS A 65 -15.67 -16.98 16.51
C LYS A 65 -15.61 -16.21 17.83
N CYS A 66 -15.09 -14.99 17.82
CA CYS A 66 -15.02 -14.07 18.95
C CYS A 66 -16.28 -13.18 18.91
N LYS A 67 -17.19 -13.32 19.88
CA LYS A 67 -18.43 -12.51 19.94
C LYS A 67 -18.18 -11.06 20.39
N ASP A 68 -16.97 -10.53 20.22
CA ASP A 68 -16.62 -9.22 20.76
C ASP A 68 -17.08 -8.10 19.81
N PRO A 69 -17.68 -7.01 20.34
CA PRO A 69 -18.15 -5.88 19.54
C PRO A 69 -17.13 -5.27 18.56
N PRO A 70 -15.81 -5.19 18.86
CA PRO A 70 -14.83 -4.65 17.93
C PRO A 70 -14.69 -5.45 16.62
N PHE A 71 -14.81 -6.78 16.66
CA PHE A 71 -14.69 -7.61 15.45
C PHE A 71 -15.89 -7.44 14.51
N LEU A 72 -17.08 -7.14 15.05
CA LEU A 72 -18.27 -6.83 14.25
C LEU A 72 -18.12 -5.50 13.49
N LEU A 73 -17.57 -4.48 14.16
CA LEU A 73 -17.26 -3.19 13.53
C LEU A 73 -16.19 -3.34 12.45
N PHE A 74 -15.13 -4.10 12.75
CA PHE A 74 -14.08 -4.41 11.78
C PHE A 74 -14.64 -5.18 10.57
N GLN A 75 -15.50 -6.18 10.78
CA GLN A 75 -16.17 -6.89 9.69
C GLN A 75 -16.99 -5.95 8.80
N ARG A 76 -17.70 -5.00 9.39
CA ARG A 76 -18.45 -3.99 8.63
C ARG A 76 -17.52 -3.09 7.82
N PHE A 77 -16.39 -2.69 8.40
CA PHE A 77 -15.37 -1.89 7.73
C PHE A 77 -14.75 -2.62 6.53
N VAL A 78 -14.38 -3.89 6.67
CA VAL A 78 -13.77 -4.67 5.58
C VAL A 78 -14.74 -4.91 4.41
N ASN A 79 -16.04 -5.05 4.70
CA ASN A 79 -17.06 -5.26 3.67
C ASN A 79 -17.42 -3.96 2.93
N ASP A 80 -17.46 -2.84 3.64
CA ASP A 80 -17.77 -1.52 3.09
C ASP A 80 -16.88 -0.44 3.73
N PRO A 81 -15.63 -0.27 3.25
CA PRO A 81 -14.71 0.70 3.82
C PRO A 81 -15.19 2.14 3.59
N VAL A 82 -15.85 2.44 2.46
CA VAL A 82 -16.30 3.80 2.12
C VAL A 82 -17.51 4.22 2.97
N GLY A 83 -18.52 3.36 3.10
CA GLY A 83 -19.68 3.64 3.95
C GLY A 83 -19.35 3.57 5.44
N SER A 84 -18.46 2.68 5.86
CA SER A 84 -18.01 2.64 7.25
C SER A 84 -17.15 3.84 7.63
N TRP A 85 -16.34 4.40 6.71
CA TRP A 85 -15.56 5.61 7.01
C TRP A 85 -16.47 6.81 7.35
N LYS A 86 -17.58 6.98 6.61
CA LYS A 86 -18.60 8.00 6.92
C LYS A 86 -19.24 7.75 8.29
N PHE A 87 -19.50 6.48 8.64
CA PHE A 87 -20.02 6.10 9.95
C PHE A 87 -19.02 6.39 11.08
N LEU A 88 -17.74 6.07 10.90
CA LEU A 88 -16.68 6.33 11.88
C LEU A 88 -16.42 7.84 12.07
N GLN A 89 -16.45 8.63 11.00
CA GLN A 89 -16.38 10.09 11.10
C GLN A 89 -17.56 10.67 11.90
N ASN A 90 -18.76 10.12 11.71
CA ASN A 90 -19.93 10.52 12.48
C ASN A 90 -19.85 10.06 13.95
N LEU A 91 -19.28 8.89 14.23
CA LEU A 91 -19.03 8.43 15.61
C LEU A 91 -17.99 9.28 16.34
N ASN A 92 -16.91 9.69 15.67
CA ASN A 92 -15.92 10.61 16.27
C ASN A 92 -16.51 11.99 16.60
N LYS A 93 -17.54 12.44 15.86
CA LYS A 93 -18.30 13.65 16.20
C LYS A 93 -19.22 13.45 17.41
N LEU A 94 -19.69 12.23 17.66
CA LEU A 94 -20.49 11.87 18.85
C LEU A 94 -19.63 11.52 20.07
N SER A 95 -18.34 11.25 19.88
CA SER A 95 -17.34 11.01 20.93
C SER A 95 -16.95 12.26 21.74
N GLY A 96 -17.67 13.39 21.56
CA GLY A 96 -17.50 14.58 22.39
C GLY A 96 -18.00 14.44 23.83
N ASP A 97 -18.73 13.37 24.17
CA ASP A 97 -19.41 13.24 25.47
C ASP A 97 -19.41 11.83 26.08
N CYS A 98 -18.37 11.02 25.83
CA CYS A 98 -18.15 9.80 26.63
C CYS A 98 -17.07 10.05 27.67
N ARG A 99 -17.44 10.71 28.78
CA ARG A 99 -16.69 10.63 30.03
C ARG A 99 -16.81 9.16 30.52
N PRO A 100 -15.73 8.37 30.59
CA PRO A 100 -15.85 7.01 31.10
C PRO A 100 -16.16 7.10 32.59
N THR A 101 -17.40 6.80 32.98
CA THR A 101 -17.69 6.45 34.37
C THR A 101 -16.99 5.12 34.64
N LEU A 102 -15.77 5.19 35.18
CA LEU A 102 -15.17 4.06 35.87
C LEU A 102 -16.11 3.72 37.03
N THR A 103 -16.96 2.71 36.85
CA THR A 103 -17.45 1.96 38.00
C THR A 103 -16.30 1.07 38.48
N PRO A 104 -15.87 1.18 39.74
CA PRO A 104 -14.89 0.24 40.29
C PRO A 104 -15.54 -1.14 40.33
N ILE A 105 -14.88 -2.12 39.73
CA ILE A 105 -15.21 -3.53 39.90
C ILE A 105 -14.87 -3.86 41.35
N VAL A 106 -15.89 -4.19 42.14
CA VAL A 106 -15.77 -4.90 43.43
C VAL A 106 -15.63 -6.37 43.14
#